data_AF-A0A1N6PC73-F1
#
_entry.id   AF-A0A1N6PC73-F1
#
_cell.length_a   1.000
_cell.length_b   1.000
_cell.length_c   1.000
_cell.angle_alpha   90.00
_cell.angle_beta   90.00
_cell.angle_gamma   90.00
#
_symmetry.space_group_name_H-M   'P 1'
#
loop_
_entity.id
_entity.type
_entity.pdbx_description
1 polymer ?
#
loop_
_entity_poly.entity_id
_entity_poly.type
_entity_poly.pdbx_seq_one_letter_code
_entity_poly.pdbx_strand_id
1 'polypeptide(L)'
;MTEDDGAAGEAAAAVPKPRTVPVNRKRVVSQLWRAAKRQLDAHEEHLSDMPKGAAASEADAKALATLARTVRELVAIDEPAPGQKDKQTDDLSAADGLRHVAELRKELARRLEVLAAREAGAAAPAIAADGDA
;
A
#
# COMPACT_ATOMS: atom_id res chain seq x y z
N MET A 1 -10.63 -67.00 -36.20
CA MET A 1 -9.79 -67.68 -35.20
C MET A 1 -8.59 -66.77 -34.98
N THR A 2 -8.59 -65.79 -34.09
CA THR A 2 -9.47 -65.47 -32.96
C THR A 2 -9.42 -63.95 -32.75
N GLU A 3 -10.56 -63.35 -32.43
CA GLU A 3 -10.74 -61.94 -32.07
C GLU A 3 -10.27 -61.72 -30.62
N ASP A 4 -9.68 -60.56 -30.31
CA ASP A 4 -9.80 -59.94 -28.98
C ASP A 4 -9.53 -58.42 -29.07
N ASP A 5 -10.61 -57.67 -29.26
CA ASP A 5 -10.74 -56.25 -28.94
C ASP A 5 -11.28 -56.18 -27.51
N GLY A 6 -10.59 -55.50 -26.58
CA GLY A 6 -10.99 -55.55 -25.17
C GLY A 6 -10.27 -54.61 -24.23
N ALA A 7 -10.52 -53.31 -24.38
CA ALA A 7 -10.53 -52.29 -23.33
C ALA A 7 -9.74 -52.55 -22.03
N ALA A 8 -8.57 -51.91 -21.91
CA ALA A 8 -8.01 -51.51 -20.62
C ALA A 8 -7.82 -49.99 -20.60
N GLY A 9 -8.95 -49.29 -20.48
CA GLY A 9 -8.97 -47.91 -20.03
C GLY A 9 -8.59 -47.83 -18.55
N GLU A 10 -8.07 -46.66 -18.17
CA GLU A 10 -8.01 -46.13 -16.80
C GLU A 10 -7.07 -46.80 -15.80
N ALA A 11 -5.85 -46.28 -15.75
CA ALA A 11 -5.30 -45.79 -14.48
C ALA A 11 -4.30 -44.66 -14.76
N ALA A 12 -4.78 -43.56 -15.34
CA ALA A 12 -4.07 -42.29 -15.23
C ALA A 12 -4.05 -41.94 -13.74
N ALA A 13 -2.94 -42.27 -13.07
CA ALA A 13 -2.69 -41.93 -11.68
C ALA A 13 -2.96 -40.43 -11.49
N ALA A 14 -4.07 -40.12 -10.83
CA ALA A 14 -4.44 -38.77 -10.48
C ALA A 14 -3.35 -38.23 -9.56
N VAL A 15 -2.44 -37.43 -10.14
CA VAL A 15 -1.46 -36.65 -9.39
C VAL A 15 -2.25 -35.79 -8.40
N PRO A 16 -2.09 -35.98 -7.09
CA PRO A 16 -2.82 -35.17 -6.12
C PRO A 16 -2.39 -33.72 -6.32
N LYS A 17 -3.31 -32.89 -6.82
CA LYS A 17 -3.12 -31.44 -6.87
C LYS A 17 -2.72 -30.98 -5.46
N PRO A 18 -1.57 -30.31 -5.28
CA PRO A 18 -1.20 -29.81 -3.98
C PRO A 18 -2.28 -28.84 -3.53
N ARG A 19 -3.00 -29.22 -2.46
CA ARG A 19 -3.85 -28.30 -1.72
C ARG A 19 -2.93 -27.27 -1.08
N THR A 20 -2.69 -26.18 -1.79
CA THR A 20 -2.04 -25.02 -1.22
C THR A 20 -2.99 -24.49 -0.14
N VAL A 21 -2.61 -24.67 1.12
CA VAL A 21 -3.24 -23.94 2.21
C VAL A 21 -3.24 -22.48 1.80
N PRO A 22 -4.36 -21.74 1.87
CA PRO A 22 -4.38 -20.33 1.57
C PRO A 22 -3.59 -19.62 2.67
N VAL A 23 -2.27 -19.60 2.51
CA VAL A 23 -1.40 -18.76 3.33
C VAL A 23 -1.90 -17.35 3.05
N ASN A 24 -2.29 -16.63 4.10
CA ASN A 24 -2.78 -15.27 3.94
C ASN A 24 -1.68 -14.46 3.25
N ARG A 25 -1.85 -14.21 1.94
CA ARG A 25 -0.85 -13.54 1.08
C ARG A 25 -0.36 -12.25 1.72
N LYS A 26 -1.27 -11.50 2.34
CA LYS A 26 -0.94 -10.27 3.08
C LYS A 26 0.01 -10.51 4.25
N ARG A 27 -0.18 -11.61 5.00
CA ARG A 27 0.71 -11.97 6.12
C ARG A 27 2.12 -12.28 5.60
N VAL A 28 2.24 -13.04 4.51
CA VAL A 28 3.53 -13.35 3.88
C VAL A 28 4.21 -12.09 3.37
N VAL A 29 3.51 -11.24 2.63
CA VAL A 29 4.03 -9.94 2.14
C VAL A 29 4.48 -9.06 3.33
N SER A 30 3.68 -8.96 4.38
CA SER A 30 4.05 -8.19 5.59
C SER A 30 5.29 -8.73 6.31
N GLN A 31 5.51 -10.05 6.23
CA GLN A 31 6.66 -10.70 6.84
C GLN A 31 7.92 -10.49 5.99
N LEU A 32 7.79 -10.59 4.66
CA LEU A 32 8.85 -10.28 3.71
C LEU A 32 9.26 -8.81 3.79
N TRP A 33 8.31 -7.89 3.92
CA TRP A 33 8.60 -6.46 4.11
C TRP A 33 9.39 -6.20 5.39
N ARG A 34 8.98 -6.82 6.50
CA ARG A 34 9.71 -6.74 7.77
C ARG A 34 11.10 -7.37 7.71
N ALA A 35 11.27 -8.44 6.95
CA ALA A 35 12.58 -9.06 6.75
C ALA A 35 13.51 -8.16 5.91
N ALA A 36 13.01 -7.66 4.77
CA ALA A 36 13.76 -6.77 3.89
C ALA A 36 14.19 -5.48 4.63
N LYS A 37 13.29 -4.88 5.42
CA LYS A 37 13.63 -3.72 6.24
C LYS A 37 14.76 -4.00 7.24
N ARG A 38 14.67 -5.11 7.99
CA ARG A 38 15.73 -5.50 8.94
C ARG A 38 17.08 -5.73 8.26
N GLN A 39 17.08 -6.28 7.04
CA GLN A 39 18.32 -6.45 6.28
C GLN A 39 18.90 -5.11 5.84
N LEU A 40 18.06 -4.17 5.41
CA LEU A 40 18.49 -2.82 5.07
C LEU A 40 19.06 -2.08 6.29
N ASP A 41 18.37 -2.13 7.43
CA ASP A 41 18.83 -1.52 8.68
C ASP A 41 20.21 -2.09 9.10
N ALA A 42 20.42 -3.41 8.99
CA ALA A 42 21.71 -4.06 9.30
C ALA A 42 22.82 -3.66 8.32
N HIS A 43 22.51 -3.46 7.04
CA HIS A 43 23.48 -2.97 6.05
C HIS A 43 23.82 -1.49 6.28
N GLU A 44 22.87 -0.66 6.70
CA GLU A 44 23.12 0.73 7.06
C GLU A 44 24.01 0.85 8.30
N GLU A 45 23.80 -0.01 9.30
CA GLU A 45 24.67 -0.11 10.49
C GLU A 45 26.10 -0.48 10.09
N HIS A 46 26.28 -1.51 9.25
CA HIS A 46 27.60 -1.90 8.75
C HIS A 46 28.28 -0.79 7.94
N LEU A 47 27.55 -0.06 7.09
CA LEU A 47 28.09 1.10 6.37
C LEU A 47 28.45 2.26 7.30
N SER A 48 27.75 2.42 8.43
CA SER A 48 28.03 3.45 9.43
C SER A 48 29.28 3.16 10.24
N ASP A 49 29.59 1.88 10.46
CA ASP A 49 30.81 1.43 11.14
C ASP A 49 32.06 1.52 10.25
N MET A 50 31.90 1.69 8.92
CA MET A 50 33.04 1.87 8.02
C MET A 50 33.69 3.25 8.19
N PRO A 51 35.04 3.33 8.13
CA PRO A 51 35.75 4.60 8.20
C PRO A 51 35.33 5.50 7.02
N LYS A 52 35.13 6.79 7.31
CA LYS A 52 34.72 7.79 6.32
C LYS A 52 35.68 7.78 5.13
N GLY A 53 35.16 7.45 3.94
CA GLY A 53 35.94 7.38 2.69
C GLY A 53 36.35 5.96 2.27
N ALA A 54 36.04 4.92 3.06
CA ALA A 54 36.11 3.54 2.57
C ALA A 54 35.03 3.31 1.50
N ALA A 55 35.43 2.74 0.36
CA ALA A 55 34.48 2.29 -0.64
C ALA A 55 33.74 1.06 -0.10
N ALA A 56 32.40 1.11 -0.10
CA ALA A 56 31.57 -0.05 0.17
C ALA A 56 31.94 -1.19 -0.79
N SER A 57 31.92 -2.44 -0.30
CA SER A 57 32.40 -3.57 -1.10
C SER A 57 31.47 -3.84 -2.29
N GLU A 58 32.00 -4.48 -3.35
CA GLU A 58 31.18 -4.95 -4.48
C GLU A 58 30.08 -5.91 -4.02
N ALA A 59 30.35 -6.69 -2.95
CA ALA A 59 29.37 -7.58 -2.34
C ALA A 59 28.20 -6.80 -1.73
N ASP A 60 28.47 -5.68 -1.05
CA ASP A 60 27.44 -4.81 -0.48
C ASP A 60 26.60 -4.17 -1.58
N ALA A 61 27.23 -3.71 -2.66
CA ALA A 61 26.50 -3.16 -3.82
C ALA A 61 25.56 -4.21 -4.45
N LYS A 62 26.00 -5.48 -4.56
CA LYS A 62 25.18 -6.60 -5.05
C LYS A 62 24.04 -6.93 -4.09
N ALA A 63 24.29 -6.91 -2.78
CA ALA A 63 23.26 -7.12 -1.76
C ALA A 63 22.18 -6.04 -1.85
N LEU A 64 22.56 -4.76 -1.93
CA LEU A 64 21.63 -3.63 -2.08
C LEU A 64 20.83 -3.70 -3.39
N ALA A 65 21.46 -4.05 -4.51
CA ALA A 65 20.75 -4.24 -5.78
C ALA A 65 19.70 -5.35 -5.70
N THR A 66 20.01 -6.44 -4.99
CA THR A 66 19.09 -7.55 -4.76
C THR A 66 17.93 -7.13 -3.87
N LEU A 67 18.20 -6.40 -2.77
CA LEU A 67 17.16 -5.84 -1.89
C LEU A 67 16.24 -4.86 -2.63
N ALA A 68 16.80 -3.97 -3.46
CA ALA A 68 16.00 -3.05 -4.26
C ALA A 68 15.09 -3.80 -5.24
N ARG A 69 15.57 -4.91 -5.82
CA ARG A 69 14.76 -5.78 -6.68
C ARG A 69 13.63 -6.45 -5.91
N THR A 70 13.90 -7.03 -4.75
CA THR A 70 12.86 -7.71 -3.95
C THR A 70 11.81 -6.72 -3.45
N VAL A 71 12.21 -5.51 -3.06
CA VAL A 71 11.26 -4.43 -2.71
C VAL A 71 10.36 -4.07 -3.89
N ARG A 72 10.91 -3.92 -5.10
CA ARG A 72 10.10 -3.66 -6.31
C ARG A 72 9.14 -4.81 -6.60
N GLU A 73 9.57 -6.06 -6.45
CA GLU A 73 8.73 -7.24 -6.63
C GLU A 73 7.62 -7.30 -5.57
N LEU A 74 7.92 -6.99 -4.31
CA LEU A 74 6.92 -6.90 -3.24
C LEU A 74 5.88 -5.80 -3.49
N VAL A 75 6.32 -4.62 -3.98
CA VAL A 75 5.42 -3.53 -4.36
C VAL A 75 4.53 -3.95 -5.53
N ALA A 76 5.08 -4.61 -6.56
CA ALA A 76 4.28 -5.13 -7.67
C ALA A 76 3.27 -6.21 -7.24
N ILE A 77 3.56 -6.95 -6.16
CA ILE A 77 2.64 -7.94 -5.58
C ILE A 77 1.53 -7.26 -4.76
N ASP A 78 1.80 -6.11 -4.14
CA ASP A 78 0.84 -5.34 -3.33
C ASP A 78 0.01 -4.36 -4.16
N GLU A 79 0.52 -3.94 -5.32
CA GLU A 79 -0.24 -3.12 -6.27
C GLU A 79 -1.52 -3.87 -6.68
N PRO A 80 -2.71 -3.29 -6.43
CA PRO A 80 -3.95 -3.89 -6.88
C PRO A 80 -3.88 -3.98 -8.41
N ALA A 81 -4.07 -5.19 -8.95
CA ALA A 81 -4.01 -5.43 -10.38
C ALA A 81 -4.80 -4.34 -11.12
N PRO A 82 -4.28 -3.74 -12.21
CA PRO A 82 -4.98 -2.70 -12.95
C PRO A 82 -6.31 -3.27 -13.46
N GLY A 83 -7.41 -2.96 -12.75
CA GLY A 83 -8.71 -3.62 -12.91
C GLY A 83 -9.45 -3.91 -11.59
N GLN A 84 -8.76 -3.99 -10.46
CA GLN A 84 -9.38 -3.88 -9.13
C GLN A 84 -9.63 -2.40 -8.82
N LYS A 85 -10.56 -1.79 -9.54
CA LYS A 85 -11.17 -0.55 -9.07
C LYS A 85 -11.79 -0.84 -7.70
N ASP A 86 -11.53 0.03 -6.73
CA ASP A 86 -12.25 0.11 -5.48
C ASP A 86 -13.75 0.20 -5.75
N LYS A 87 -14.42 -0.95 -5.74
CA LYS A 87 -15.87 -1.08 -5.95
C LYS A 87 -16.68 -0.23 -4.98
N GLN A 88 -16.11 0.16 -3.85
CA GLN A 88 -16.82 0.95 -2.84
C GLN A 88 -17.19 2.36 -3.30
N THR A 89 -16.49 2.95 -4.27
CA THR A 89 -16.83 4.29 -4.81
C THR A 89 -17.49 4.24 -6.18
N ASP A 90 -17.22 3.20 -6.98
CA ASP A 90 -17.80 3.02 -8.32
C ASP A 90 -19.24 2.45 -8.27
N ASP A 91 -19.70 1.96 -7.11
CA ASP A 91 -21.05 1.42 -6.90
C ASP A 91 -22.12 2.49 -6.57
N LEU A 92 -21.74 3.77 -6.43
CA LEU A 92 -22.73 4.84 -6.32
C LEU A 92 -23.34 5.12 -7.69
N SER A 93 -24.66 5.00 -7.81
CA SER A 93 -25.38 5.50 -8.98
C SER A 93 -24.97 6.95 -9.25
N ALA A 94 -24.90 7.37 -10.52
CA ALA A 94 -24.51 8.73 -10.89
C ALA A 94 -25.31 9.80 -10.13
N ALA A 95 -26.59 9.53 -9.84
CA ALA A 95 -27.44 10.41 -9.04
C ALA A 95 -26.99 10.49 -7.56
N ASP A 96 -26.57 9.38 -6.97
CA ASP A 96 -26.11 9.32 -5.58
C ASP A 96 -24.73 9.93 -5.41
N GLY A 97 -23.85 9.74 -6.41
CA GLY A 97 -22.55 10.43 -6.48
C GLY A 97 -22.71 11.95 -6.52
N LEU A 98 -23.64 12.47 -7.32
CA LEU A 98 -23.93 13.91 -7.38
C LEU A 98 -24.47 14.47 -6.04
N ARG A 99 -25.33 13.72 -5.34
CA ARG A 99 -25.81 14.10 -4.01
C ARG A 99 -24.66 14.12 -2.98
N HIS A 100 -23.78 13.12 -3.02
CA HIS A 100 -22.62 13.05 -2.13
C HIS A 100 -21.69 14.26 -2.34
N VAL A 101 -21.40 14.62 -3.59
CA VAL A 101 -20.61 15.82 -3.91
C VAL A 101 -21.30 17.10 -3.43
N ALA A 102 -22.63 17.20 -3.53
CA ALA A 102 -23.37 18.35 -3.03
C ALA A 102 -23.25 18.49 -1.51
N GLU A 103 -23.33 17.38 -0.76
CA GLU A 103 -23.14 17.38 0.70
C GLU A 103 -21.71 17.76 1.09
N LEU A 104 -20.69 17.25 0.38
CA LEU A 104 -19.30 17.65 0.59
C LEU A 104 -19.08 19.15 0.38
N ARG A 105 -19.70 19.74 -0.65
CA ARG A 105 -19.63 21.19 -0.92
C ARG A 105 -20.26 22.01 0.20
N LYS A 106 -21.42 21.59 0.73
CA LYS A 106 -22.09 22.25 1.86
C LYS A 106 -21.23 22.21 3.12
N GLU A 107 -20.68 21.05 3.45
CA GLU A 107 -19.84 20.88 4.63
C GLU A 107 -18.55 21.69 4.52
N LEU A 108 -17.94 21.76 3.32
CA LEU A 108 -16.79 22.61 3.07
C LEU A 108 -17.11 24.09 3.26
N ALA A 109 -18.23 24.57 2.71
CA ALA A 109 -18.68 25.95 2.90
C ALA A 109 -18.86 26.30 4.39
N ARG A 110 -19.53 25.42 5.15
CA ARG A 110 -19.69 25.58 6.60
C ARG A 110 -18.35 25.66 7.33
N ARG A 111 -17.39 24.80 6.99
CA ARG A 111 -16.05 24.82 7.61
C ARG A 111 -15.28 26.10 7.29
N LEU A 112 -15.39 26.59 6.05
CA LEU A 112 -14.79 27.86 5.65
C LEU A 112 -15.43 29.04 6.39
N GLU A 113 -16.75 29.06 6.56
CA GLU A 113 -17.45 30.08 7.35
C GLU A 113 -16.98 30.08 8.83
N VAL A 114 -16.83 28.91 9.44
CA VAL A 114 -16.29 28.79 10.81
C VAL A 114 -14.86 29.31 10.91
N LEU A 115 -14.00 28.99 9.93
CA LEU A 115 -12.63 29.49 9.89
C LEU A 115 -12.58 31.01 9.69
N ALA A 116 -13.39 31.55 8.77
CA ALA A 116 -13.49 32.99 8.51
C ALA A 116 -14.02 33.74 9.74
N ALA A 117 -15.04 33.21 10.43
CA ALA A 117 -15.56 33.79 11.66
C ALA A 117 -14.54 33.77 12.80
N ARG A 118 -13.73 32.71 12.90
CA ARG A 118 -12.63 32.62 13.88
C ARG A 118 -11.54 33.65 13.59
N GLU A 119 -11.20 33.87 12.33
CA GLU A 119 -10.22 34.88 11.91
C GLU A 119 -10.73 36.31 12.15
N ALA A 120 -11.99 36.59 11.82
CA ALA A 120 -12.63 37.88 12.08
C ALA A 120 -12.81 38.17 13.58
N GLY A 121 -13.15 37.16 14.39
CA GLY A 121 -13.27 37.29 15.84
C GLY A 121 -11.92 37.44 16.57
N ALA A 122 -10.82 37.00 15.95
CA ALA A 122 -9.47 37.27 16.44
C ALA A 122 -9.00 38.71 16.09
N ALA A 123 -9.66 39.39 15.15
CA ALA A 123 -9.29 40.72 14.67
C ALA A 123 -9.99 41.90 15.39
N ALA A 124 -10.94 41.69 16.31
CA ALA A 124 -11.52 42.77 17.12
C ALA A 124 -12.13 42.26 18.46
N PRO A 125 -11.92 42.91 19.64
CA PRO A 125 -11.38 44.27 19.85
C PRO A 125 -10.17 44.34 20.81
N ALA A 126 -9.03 44.85 20.33
CA ALA A 126 -7.93 45.40 21.15
C ALA A 126 -7.76 46.91 20.93
N ILE A 127 -8.86 47.62 20.60
CA ILE A 127 -8.84 49.07 20.33
C ILE A 127 -10.05 49.73 21.01
N ALA A 128 -10.09 49.71 22.34
CA ALA A 128 -10.97 50.57 23.14
C ALA A 128 -10.54 50.57 24.63
N ALA A 129 -9.29 50.93 24.92
CA ALA A 129 -8.88 51.35 26.26
C ALA A 129 -7.52 52.04 26.16
N ASP A 130 -7.52 53.32 25.78
CA ASP A 130 -6.57 54.31 26.29
C ASP A 130 -6.95 55.68 25.73
N GLY A 131 -7.64 56.45 26.55
CA GLY A 131 -8.05 57.80 26.23
C GLY A 131 -9.18 58.28 27.13
N ASP A 132 -8.86 58.63 28.38
CA ASP A 132 -9.51 59.78 29.01
C ASP A 132 -8.58 60.41 30.08
N ALA A 133 -8.80 61.71 30.27
CA ALA A 133 -8.00 62.77 30.86
C ALA A 133 -7.39 62.58 32.26
#